data_AF-H5TGI4-F1
#
_entry.id   AF-H5TGI4-F1
#
_cell.length_a   1.000
_cell.length_b   1.000
_cell.length_c   1.000
_cell.angle_alpha   90.00
_cell.angle_beta   90.00
_cell.angle_gamma   90.00
#
_symmetry.space_group_name_H-M   'P 1'
#
loop_
_entity.id
_entity.type
_entity.pdbx_description
1 polymer ?
#
loop_
_entity_poly.entity_id
_entity_poly.type
_entity_poly.pdbx_seq_one_letter_code
_entity_poly.pdbx_strand_id
1 'polypeptide(L)'
;MTVDQFRPGAHGTRPTGGPAESLMDRLAAGERYAVSFGGQGGPWLSTLAELVVDADLEHKLATAVAVAERMVAPVADSLEIARPDGFHPLAWVRAADAGEEIPSDAELADFALSGPGVLLSQVAAVESLKKQGLDADLIAPVAVVGHSQGSLAVDAIRHGESGCGQLLAIAHLIAAAGTLVARRRGLATTPDGSPMLSVSNV
;
A
#
# COMPACT_ATOMS: atom_id res chain seq x y z
N MET A 1 16.52 -6.80 7.27
CA MET A 1 17.35 -6.42 6.11
C MET A 1 16.51 -5.51 5.24
N THR A 2 16.82 -4.22 5.25
CA THR A 2 16.20 -3.19 4.42
C THR A 2 16.58 -3.40 2.95
N VAL A 3 15.64 -3.13 2.06
CA VAL A 3 15.78 -3.27 0.60
C VAL A 3 16.66 -2.13 0.09
N ASP A 4 17.97 -2.20 0.32
CA ASP A 4 18.88 -1.12 -0.09
C ASP A 4 20.23 -1.62 -0.65
N GLN A 5 20.36 -2.91 -0.95
CA GLN A 5 21.65 -3.46 -1.43
C GLN A 5 21.60 -4.44 -2.60
N PHE A 6 20.52 -4.49 -3.38
CA PHE A 6 20.60 -5.13 -4.69
C PHE A 6 20.99 -4.10 -5.76
N ARG A 7 22.30 -4.02 -6.04
CA ARG A 7 22.85 -3.33 -7.21
C ARG A 7 23.43 -4.39 -8.16
N PRO A 8 22.69 -4.87 -9.17
CA PRO A 8 23.26 -5.73 -10.19
C PRO A 8 24.21 -4.88 -11.05
N GLY A 9 25.49 -5.25 -11.05
CA GLY A 9 26.50 -4.59 -11.86
C GLY A 9 26.34 -4.89 -13.35
N ALA A 10 26.43 -3.84 -14.17
CA ALA A 10 27.36 -3.71 -15.30
C ALA A 10 27.08 -2.36 -15.96
N HIS A 11 28.00 -1.40 -15.82
CA HIS A 11 27.94 -0.15 -16.55
C HIS A 11 28.11 -0.44 -18.04
N GLY A 12 26.98 -0.50 -18.77
CA GLY A 12 26.97 -0.35 -20.21
C GLY A 12 27.59 1.00 -20.56
N THR A 13 28.55 0.97 -21.48
CA THR A 13 29.28 2.12 -22.00
C THR A 13 28.32 3.23 -22.39
N ARG A 14 28.34 4.35 -21.66
CA ARG A 14 27.46 5.50 -21.90
C ARG A 14 27.89 6.19 -23.21
N PRO A 15 27.01 6.32 -24.23
CA PRO A 15 27.33 7.13 -25.39
C PRO A 15 27.46 8.59 -24.94
N THR A 16 28.59 9.22 -25.24
CA THR A 16 28.79 10.65 -25.02
C THR A 16 28.12 11.42 -26.17
N GLY A 17 26.96 12.04 -25.91
CA GLY A 17 26.38 13.05 -26.81
C GLY A 17 24.85 13.11 -26.80
N GLY A 18 24.29 14.06 -26.04
CA GLY A 18 22.85 14.37 -25.96
C GLY A 18 22.34 14.44 -24.51
N PRO A 19 21.32 15.28 -24.18
CA PRO A 19 20.65 15.19 -22.88
C PRO A 19 20.12 13.76 -22.72
N ALA A 20 20.38 13.14 -21.56
CA ALA A 20 19.92 11.79 -21.28
C ALA A 20 18.38 11.80 -21.32
N GLU A 21 17.80 10.96 -22.18
CA GLU A 21 16.37 10.75 -22.27
C GLU A 21 15.79 10.39 -20.89
N SER A 22 14.70 11.03 -20.48
CA SER A 22 14.12 10.79 -19.16
C SER A 22 13.55 9.37 -19.08
N LEU A 23 13.39 8.82 -17.86
CA LEU A 23 12.74 7.52 -17.71
C LEU A 23 11.34 7.53 -18.32
N MET A 24 10.60 8.63 -18.15
CA MET A 24 9.25 8.76 -18.68
C MET A 24 9.23 8.74 -20.22
N ASP A 25 10.16 9.44 -20.86
CA ASP A 25 10.28 9.43 -22.33
C ASP A 25 10.58 8.01 -22.85
N ARG A 26 11.49 7.31 -22.19
CA ARG A 26 11.84 5.92 -22.53
C ARG A 26 10.68 4.95 -22.38
N LEU A 27 9.92 5.07 -21.29
CA LEU A 27 8.72 4.26 -21.07
C LEU A 27 7.64 4.58 -22.12
N ALA A 28 7.44 5.86 -22.44
CA ALA A 28 6.51 6.29 -23.49
C ALA A 28 6.95 5.82 -24.89
N ALA A 29 8.26 5.71 -25.14
CA ALA A 29 8.84 5.13 -26.35
C ALA A 29 8.73 3.60 -26.43
N GLY A 30 8.19 2.94 -25.39
CA GLY A 30 7.91 1.51 -25.37
C GLY A 30 8.95 0.66 -24.65
N GLU A 31 9.84 1.25 -23.84
CA GLU A 31 10.70 0.47 -22.96
C GLU A 31 9.87 -0.39 -21.99
N ARG A 32 10.23 -1.67 -21.89
CA ARG A 32 9.49 -2.64 -21.07
C ARG A 32 9.72 -2.37 -19.59
N TYR A 33 8.64 -2.31 -18.83
CA TYR A 33 8.69 -2.18 -17.38
C TYR A 33 7.63 -3.05 -16.70
N ALA A 34 7.82 -3.34 -15.42
CA ALA A 34 6.87 -4.07 -14.61
C ALA A 34 6.59 -3.30 -13.31
N VAL A 35 5.38 -3.47 -12.77
CA VAL A 35 5.00 -2.92 -11.47
C VAL A 35 5.00 -4.04 -10.44
N SER A 36 5.62 -3.78 -9.28
CA SER A 36 5.66 -4.72 -8.17
C SER A 36 5.11 -4.07 -6.91
N PHE A 37 4.12 -4.70 -6.29
CA PHE A 37 3.58 -4.29 -5.00
C PHE A 37 4.24 -5.06 -3.86
N GLY A 38 4.75 -4.31 -2.88
CA GLY A 38 5.29 -4.87 -1.64
C GLY A 38 4.23 -5.51 -0.76
N GLY A 39 4.69 -6.28 0.23
CA GLY A 39 3.81 -6.84 1.27
C GLY A 39 3.78 -5.98 2.53
N GLN A 40 3.30 -6.60 3.60
CA GLN A 40 3.25 -6.02 4.93
C GLN A 40 4.63 -5.69 5.52
N GLY A 41 4.69 -4.69 6.41
CA GLY A 41 5.85 -4.40 7.27
C GLY A 41 6.51 -3.03 7.08
N GLY A 42 5.96 -2.18 6.21
CA GLY A 42 6.40 -0.78 6.04
C GLY A 42 5.57 0.22 6.85
N PRO A 43 6.09 1.44 7.11
CA PRO A 43 5.40 2.51 7.82
C PRO A 43 4.33 3.16 6.92
N TRP A 44 3.17 2.52 6.81
CA TRP A 44 2.17 2.85 5.79
C TRP A 44 1.53 4.24 5.97
N LEU A 45 1.36 4.73 7.21
CA LEU A 45 0.68 5.99 7.49
C LEU A 45 1.52 7.21 7.07
N SER A 46 2.82 7.21 7.35
CA SER A 46 3.70 8.30 6.93
C SER A 46 3.82 8.35 5.41
N THR A 47 3.98 7.20 4.75
CA THR A 47 3.96 7.12 3.29
C THR A 47 2.62 7.59 2.71
N LEU A 48 1.49 7.27 3.35
CA LEU A 48 0.19 7.76 2.94
C LEU A 48 0.10 9.28 3.08
N ALA A 49 0.56 9.84 4.19
CA ALA A 49 0.53 11.28 4.44
C ALA A 49 1.33 12.06 3.39
N GLU A 50 2.56 11.63 3.10
CA GLU A 50 3.39 12.19 2.04
C GLU A 50 2.66 12.18 0.68
N LEU A 51 2.10 11.04 0.29
CA LEU A 51 1.38 10.91 -0.98
C LEU A 51 0.10 11.75 -1.04
N VAL A 52 -0.62 11.90 0.07
CA VAL A 52 -1.84 12.72 0.13
C VAL A 52 -1.50 14.18 -0.11
N VAL A 53 -0.44 14.68 0.53
CA VAL A 53 0.01 16.08 0.45
C VAL A 53 0.60 16.36 -0.94
N ASP A 54 1.57 15.56 -1.38
CA ASP A 54 2.33 15.81 -2.60
C ASP A 54 1.47 15.71 -3.87
N ALA A 55 0.50 14.79 -3.86
CA ALA A 55 -0.30 14.50 -5.02
C ALA A 55 -1.76 14.95 -4.90
N ASP A 56 -2.16 15.73 -3.89
CA ASP A 56 -3.53 16.24 -3.71
C ASP A 56 -4.59 15.12 -3.89
N LEU A 57 -4.46 14.07 -3.07
CA LEU A 57 -5.27 12.84 -3.20
C LEU A 57 -6.39 12.72 -2.18
N GLU A 58 -6.54 13.69 -1.28
CA GLU A 58 -7.43 13.61 -0.12
C GLU A 58 -8.87 13.26 -0.52
N HIS A 59 -9.47 14.00 -1.45
CA HIS A 59 -10.85 13.77 -1.88
C HIS A 59 -11.06 12.39 -2.51
N LYS A 60 -10.10 11.95 -3.31
CA LYS A 60 -10.16 10.67 -4.01
C LYS A 60 -10.10 9.50 -3.04
N LEU A 61 -9.15 9.55 -2.10
CA LEU A 61 -9.00 8.53 -1.07
C LEU A 61 -10.18 8.56 -0.10
N ALA A 62 -10.73 9.73 0.22
CA ALA A 62 -11.94 9.85 1.04
C ALA A 62 -13.12 9.13 0.41
N THR A 63 -13.26 9.24 -0.91
CA THR A 63 -14.30 8.53 -1.67
C THR A 63 -14.11 7.01 -1.59
N ALA A 64 -12.89 6.51 -1.76
CA ALA A 64 -12.59 5.09 -1.66
C ALA A 64 -12.86 4.54 -0.25
N VAL A 65 -12.44 5.26 0.80
CA VAL A 65 -12.72 4.92 2.21
C VAL A 65 -14.22 4.89 2.46
N ALA A 66 -14.96 5.91 2.04
CA ALA A 66 -16.41 5.96 2.23
C ALA A 66 -17.16 4.85 1.48
N VAL A 67 -16.70 4.46 0.29
CA VAL A 67 -17.25 3.29 -0.43
C VAL A 67 -17.00 2.02 0.37
N ALA A 68 -15.78 1.82 0.87
CA ALA A 68 -15.42 0.64 1.64
C ALA A 68 -16.26 0.52 2.92
N GLU A 69 -16.40 1.61 3.66
CA GLU A 69 -17.23 1.70 4.87
C GLU A 69 -18.69 1.30 4.59
N ARG A 70 -19.29 1.82 3.50
CA ARG A 70 -20.64 1.43 3.10
C ARG A 70 -20.76 -0.06 2.76
N MET A 71 -19.75 -0.64 2.12
CA MET A 71 -19.76 -2.06 1.75
C MET A 71 -19.65 -2.99 2.96
N VAL A 72 -18.86 -2.60 3.96
CA VAL A 72 -18.68 -3.42 5.18
C VAL A 72 -19.68 -3.13 6.28
N ALA A 73 -20.51 -2.09 6.14
CA ALA A 73 -21.55 -1.73 7.11
C ALA A 73 -22.45 -2.91 7.58
N PRO A 74 -22.86 -3.87 6.71
CA PRO A 74 -23.66 -5.02 7.16
C PRO A 74 -22.97 -5.96 8.16
N VAL A 75 -21.64 -5.84 8.32
CA VAL A 75 -20.83 -6.66 9.23
C VAL A 75 -19.97 -5.80 10.18
N ALA A 76 -20.35 -4.53 10.40
CA ALA A 76 -19.58 -3.57 11.21
C ALA A 76 -19.28 -4.11 12.62
N ASP A 77 -20.28 -4.66 13.32
CA ASP A 77 -20.12 -5.27 14.65
C ASP A 77 -19.03 -6.35 14.68
N SER A 78 -18.87 -7.11 13.59
CA SER A 78 -17.82 -8.15 13.51
C SER A 78 -16.42 -7.56 13.30
N LEU A 79 -16.33 -6.41 12.61
CA LEU A 79 -15.08 -5.69 12.41
C LEU A 79 -14.61 -4.99 13.69
N GLU A 80 -15.54 -4.43 14.47
CA GLU A 80 -15.25 -3.76 15.75
C GLU A 80 -14.57 -4.69 16.76
N ILE A 81 -14.89 -5.99 16.75
CA ILE A 81 -14.21 -6.99 17.61
C ILE A 81 -12.71 -7.07 17.28
N ALA A 82 -12.33 -6.94 16.01
CA ALA A 82 -10.94 -6.97 15.59
C ALA A 82 -10.23 -5.62 15.82
N ARG A 83 -10.98 -4.52 15.74
CA ARG A 83 -10.48 -3.15 15.74
C ARG A 83 -11.50 -2.20 16.40
N PRO A 84 -11.44 -2.03 17.73
CA PRO A 84 -12.44 -1.25 18.48
C PRO A 84 -12.39 0.24 18.16
N ASP A 85 -11.21 0.80 17.93
CA ASP A 85 -11.04 2.25 17.68
C ASP A 85 -11.27 2.67 16.22
N GLY A 86 -11.78 1.75 15.40
CA GLY A 86 -12.09 2.03 13.99
C GLY A 86 -10.85 2.23 13.11
N PHE A 87 -11.06 2.79 11.92
CA PHE A 87 -10.00 3.08 10.96
C PHE A 87 -10.28 4.39 10.27
N HIS A 88 -9.46 5.38 10.60
CA HIS A 88 -9.67 6.77 10.21
C HIS A 88 -8.41 7.32 9.53
N PRO A 89 -7.94 6.71 8.43
CA PRO A 89 -6.63 6.99 7.86
C PRO A 89 -6.46 8.45 7.46
N LEU A 90 -7.50 9.10 6.93
CA LEU A 90 -7.42 10.53 6.56
C LEU A 90 -7.50 11.46 7.77
N ALA A 91 -8.13 11.04 8.87
CA ALA A 91 -8.02 11.80 10.11
C ALA A 91 -6.60 11.70 10.68
N TRP A 92 -6.00 10.49 10.65
CA TRP A 92 -4.63 10.28 11.11
C TRP A 92 -3.59 10.99 10.23
N VAL A 93 -3.80 11.06 8.91
CA VAL A 93 -2.96 11.87 8.02
C VAL A 93 -3.01 13.35 8.40
N ARG A 94 -4.21 13.90 8.61
CA ARG A 94 -4.38 15.31 9.03
C ARG A 94 -3.77 15.59 10.39
N ALA A 95 -3.97 14.67 11.35
CA ALA A 95 -3.37 14.77 12.67
C ALA A 95 -1.83 14.72 12.60
N ALA A 96 -1.26 13.81 11.78
CA ALA A 96 0.18 13.73 11.58
C ALA A 96 0.77 15.04 11.00
N ASP A 97 0.11 15.63 10.00
CA ASP A 97 0.52 16.92 9.42
C ASP A 97 0.43 18.07 10.43
N ALA A 98 -0.60 18.06 11.28
CA ALA A 98 -0.78 19.04 12.36
C ALA A 98 0.13 18.81 13.58
N GLY A 99 0.93 17.73 13.62
CA GLY A 99 1.72 17.35 14.79
C GLY A 99 0.88 16.93 15.99
N GLU A 100 -0.35 16.48 15.74
CA GLU A 100 -1.30 15.97 16.73
C GLU A 100 -1.08 14.48 17.01
N GLU A 101 -1.78 13.97 18.03
CA GLU A 101 -1.71 12.56 18.40
C GLU A 101 -2.28 11.65 17.30
N ILE A 102 -1.51 10.62 16.96
CA ILE A 102 -1.89 9.55 16.04
C ILE A 102 -1.70 8.20 16.75
N PRO A 103 -2.30 7.10 16.25
CA PRO A 103 -2.04 5.79 16.80
C PRO A 103 -0.53 5.48 16.82
N SER A 104 -0.08 4.79 17.86
CA SER A 104 1.31 4.38 18.03
C SER A 104 1.77 3.45 16.90
N ASP A 105 3.08 3.37 16.68
CA ASP A 105 3.67 2.45 15.68
C ASP A 105 3.21 1.00 15.89
N ALA A 106 3.03 0.58 17.15
CA ALA A 106 2.56 -0.76 17.48
C ALA A 106 1.10 -1.00 17.06
N GLU A 107 0.23 0.00 17.25
CA GLU A 107 -1.16 -0.06 16.79
C GLU A 107 -1.22 -0.02 15.27
N LEU A 108 -0.47 0.87 14.63
CA LEU A 108 -0.39 0.97 13.17
C LEU A 108 0.17 -0.30 12.53
N ALA A 109 1.02 -1.05 13.24
CA ALA A 109 1.55 -2.34 12.80
C ALA A 109 0.58 -3.52 13.01
N ASP A 110 -0.46 -3.42 13.85
CA ASP A 110 -1.48 -4.47 13.97
C ASP A 110 -2.16 -4.66 12.60
N PHE A 111 -2.34 -5.92 12.21
CA PHE A 111 -2.85 -6.26 10.88
C PHE A 111 -4.26 -5.72 10.62
N ALA A 112 -5.05 -5.50 11.68
CA ALA A 112 -6.37 -4.88 11.59
C ALA A 112 -6.32 -3.42 11.08
N LEU A 113 -5.21 -2.71 11.32
CA LEU A 113 -4.96 -1.36 10.80
C LEU A 113 -4.11 -1.39 9.52
N SER A 114 -2.98 -2.09 9.58
CA SER A 114 -2.00 -2.10 8.48
C SER A 114 -2.46 -2.86 7.24
N GLY A 115 -3.33 -3.88 7.35
CA GLY A 115 -3.92 -4.56 6.20
C GLY A 115 -4.61 -3.58 5.24
N PRO A 116 -5.68 -2.88 5.65
CA PRO A 116 -6.28 -1.84 4.83
C PRO A 116 -5.38 -0.62 4.62
N GLY A 117 -4.55 -0.25 5.61
CA GLY A 117 -3.65 0.90 5.52
C GLY A 117 -2.61 0.79 4.39
N VAL A 118 -1.87 -0.32 4.33
CA VAL A 118 -0.87 -0.57 3.27
C VAL A 118 -1.52 -0.60 1.89
N LEU A 119 -2.70 -1.21 1.75
CA LEU A 119 -3.41 -1.19 0.47
C LEU A 119 -3.78 0.24 0.06
N LEU A 120 -4.28 1.05 1.00
CA LEU A 120 -4.64 2.44 0.73
C LEU A 120 -3.42 3.26 0.29
N SER A 121 -2.26 3.07 0.92
CA SER A 121 -1.00 3.69 0.50
C SER A 121 -0.55 3.22 -0.89
N GLN A 122 -0.73 1.95 -1.23
CA GLN A 122 -0.42 1.41 -2.56
C GLN A 122 -1.32 2.00 -3.64
N VAL A 123 -2.62 2.16 -3.36
CA VAL A 123 -3.56 2.87 -4.24
C VAL A 123 -3.13 4.32 -4.41
N ALA A 124 -2.81 5.02 -3.31
CA ALA A 124 -2.34 6.41 -3.37
C ALA A 124 -1.06 6.54 -4.22
N ALA A 125 -0.14 5.58 -4.14
CA ALA A 125 1.08 5.56 -4.94
C ALA A 125 0.78 5.40 -6.44
N VAL A 126 -0.15 4.50 -6.82
CA VAL A 126 -0.60 4.36 -8.21
C VAL A 126 -1.20 5.66 -8.72
N GLU A 127 -2.01 6.33 -7.91
CA GLU A 127 -2.63 7.60 -8.29
C GLU A 127 -1.65 8.77 -8.40
N SER A 128 -0.65 8.80 -7.51
CA SER A 128 0.45 9.75 -7.59
C SER A 128 1.27 9.54 -8.87
N LEU A 129 1.58 8.28 -9.23
CA LEU A 129 2.27 7.96 -10.49
C LEU A 129 1.48 8.39 -11.72
N LYS A 130 0.15 8.19 -11.72
CA LYS A 130 -0.74 8.69 -12.77
C LYS A 130 -0.64 10.22 -12.92
N LYS A 131 -0.69 10.96 -11.81
CA LYS A 131 -0.51 12.44 -11.81
C LYS A 131 0.88 12.88 -12.29
N GLN A 132 1.90 12.05 -12.11
CA GLN A 132 3.27 12.27 -12.61
C GLN A 132 3.46 11.84 -14.09
N GLY A 133 2.41 11.36 -14.75
CA GLY A 133 2.41 10.98 -16.17
C GLY A 133 2.65 9.50 -16.45
N LEU A 134 2.86 8.66 -15.43
CA LEU A 134 2.91 7.21 -15.58
C LEU A 134 1.52 6.62 -15.33
N ASP A 135 0.67 6.70 -16.36
CA ASP A 135 -0.63 6.05 -16.36
C ASP A 135 -0.54 4.66 -16.97
N ALA A 136 -0.76 3.63 -16.15
CA ALA A 136 -0.72 2.23 -16.58
C ALA A 136 -1.80 1.88 -17.62
N ASP A 137 -2.85 2.71 -17.74
CA ASP A 137 -3.87 2.57 -18.79
C ASP A 137 -3.37 3.10 -20.15
N LEU A 138 -2.40 4.02 -20.14
CA LEU A 138 -1.81 4.65 -21.34
C LEU A 138 -0.48 4.01 -21.75
N ILE A 139 0.37 3.72 -20.77
CA ILE A 139 1.67 3.07 -20.93
C ILE A 139 1.56 1.75 -20.17
N ALA A 140 1.18 0.67 -20.83
CA ALA A 140 0.89 -0.58 -20.12
C ALA A 140 2.18 -1.28 -19.63
N PRO A 141 2.27 -1.71 -18.36
CA PRO A 141 3.38 -2.54 -17.90
C PRO A 141 3.31 -3.94 -18.52
N VAL A 142 4.47 -4.57 -18.77
CA VAL A 142 4.50 -5.95 -19.28
C VAL A 142 4.12 -6.98 -18.23
N ALA A 143 4.18 -6.60 -16.94
CA ALA A 143 3.74 -7.42 -15.82
C ALA A 143 3.36 -6.55 -14.62
N VAL A 144 2.38 -7.03 -13.85
CA VAL A 144 2.02 -6.49 -12.53
C VAL A 144 2.04 -7.65 -11.55
N VAL A 145 2.88 -7.55 -10.52
CA VAL A 145 3.09 -8.59 -9.51
C VAL A 145 2.89 -8.05 -8.11
N GLY A 146 2.52 -8.92 -7.17
CA GLY A 146 2.30 -8.54 -5.78
C GLY A 146 2.88 -9.59 -4.83
N HIS A 147 3.59 -9.14 -3.79
CA HIS A 147 4.18 -10.01 -2.78
C HIS A 147 3.27 -10.12 -1.56
N SER A 148 2.88 -11.35 -1.18
CA SER A 148 1.98 -11.58 -0.04
C SER A 148 0.72 -10.70 -0.17
N GLN A 149 0.46 -9.82 0.80
CA GLN A 149 -0.64 -8.85 0.78
C GLN A 149 -0.68 -7.97 -0.49
N GLY A 150 0.47 -7.65 -1.08
CA GLY A 150 0.56 -6.84 -2.29
C GLY A 150 -0.17 -7.44 -3.49
N SER A 151 -0.55 -8.72 -3.45
CA SER A 151 -1.41 -9.34 -4.46
C SER A 151 -2.75 -8.63 -4.62
N LEU A 152 -3.30 -8.04 -3.54
CA LEU A 152 -4.56 -7.31 -3.60
C LEU A 152 -4.43 -5.99 -4.37
N ALA A 153 -3.28 -5.33 -4.28
CA ALA A 153 -3.02 -4.08 -5.00
C ALA A 153 -2.78 -4.27 -6.51
N VAL A 154 -2.44 -5.49 -6.95
CA VAL A 154 -2.38 -5.82 -8.38
C VAL A 154 -3.71 -5.50 -9.07
N ASP A 155 -4.83 -5.73 -8.38
CA ASP A 155 -6.16 -5.46 -8.90
C ASP A 155 -6.50 -3.96 -8.95
N ALA A 156 -5.81 -3.10 -8.19
CA ALA A 156 -6.00 -1.65 -8.25
C ALA A 156 -5.55 -1.07 -9.60
N ILE A 157 -4.50 -1.64 -10.20
CA ILE A 157 -4.09 -1.29 -11.57
C ILE A 157 -5.09 -1.84 -12.59
N ARG A 158 -5.68 -3.02 -12.35
CA ARG A 158 -6.57 -3.68 -13.32
C ARG A 158 -7.97 -3.09 -13.39
N HIS A 159 -8.52 -2.65 -12.25
CA HIS A 159 -9.91 -2.18 -12.15
C HIS A 159 -10.04 -0.66 -12.08
N GLY A 160 -8.91 0.05 -12.06
CA GLY A 160 -8.85 1.51 -11.98
C GLY A 160 -9.57 2.08 -10.75
N GLU A 161 -9.92 3.36 -10.84
CA GLU A 161 -10.43 4.15 -9.72
C GLU A 161 -11.71 3.57 -9.09
N SER A 162 -12.57 2.97 -9.92
CA SER A 162 -13.86 2.44 -9.49
C SER A 162 -13.74 1.22 -8.55
N GLY A 163 -12.63 0.49 -8.62
CA GLY A 163 -12.39 -0.71 -7.83
C GLY A 163 -11.79 -0.45 -6.44
N CYS A 164 -11.22 0.74 -6.20
CA CYS A 164 -10.42 1.01 -4.99
C CYS A 164 -11.21 0.82 -3.69
N GLY A 165 -12.46 1.29 -3.63
CA GLY A 165 -13.32 1.11 -2.45
C GLY A 165 -13.69 -0.35 -2.19
N GLN A 166 -13.93 -1.13 -3.25
CA GLN A 166 -14.21 -2.56 -3.12
C GLN A 166 -12.99 -3.35 -2.65
N LEU A 167 -11.81 -3.05 -3.19
CA LEU A 167 -10.56 -3.68 -2.74
C LEU A 167 -10.28 -3.34 -1.28
N LEU A 168 -10.52 -2.10 -0.87
CA LEU A 168 -10.38 -1.68 0.52
C LEU A 168 -11.38 -2.40 1.45
N ALA A 169 -12.64 -2.58 1.02
CA ALA A 169 -13.61 -3.39 1.77
C ALA A 169 -13.13 -4.84 1.95
N ILE A 170 -12.57 -5.47 0.90
CA ILE A 170 -11.99 -6.81 0.97
C ILE A 170 -10.81 -6.84 1.95
N ALA A 171 -9.93 -5.84 1.91
CA ALA A 171 -8.82 -5.71 2.85
C ALA A 171 -9.31 -5.61 4.30
N HIS A 172 -10.39 -4.87 4.58
CA HIS A 172 -11.00 -4.83 5.91
C HIS A 172 -11.45 -6.21 6.39
N LEU A 173 -12.12 -6.98 5.53
CA LEU A 173 -12.59 -8.32 5.87
C LEU A 173 -11.43 -9.29 6.12
N ILE A 174 -10.40 -9.26 5.26
CA ILE A 174 -9.19 -10.07 5.41
C ILE A 174 -8.47 -9.72 6.71
N ALA A 175 -8.31 -8.44 7.00
CA ALA A 175 -7.63 -7.94 8.19
C ALA A 175 -8.35 -8.37 9.46
N ALA A 176 -9.67 -8.15 9.54
CA ALA A 176 -10.44 -8.54 10.72
C ALA A 176 -10.46 -10.06 10.93
N ALA A 177 -10.75 -10.84 9.88
CA ALA A 177 -10.77 -12.29 9.97
C ALA A 177 -9.38 -12.85 10.34
N GLY A 178 -8.32 -12.32 9.72
CA GLY A 178 -6.93 -12.70 9.98
C GLY A 178 -6.53 -12.44 11.43
N THR A 179 -6.78 -11.23 11.94
CA THR A 179 -6.47 -10.86 13.32
C THR A 179 -7.24 -11.73 14.33
N LEU A 180 -8.54 -11.96 14.12
CA LEU A 180 -9.36 -12.78 15.02
C LEU A 180 -8.92 -14.24 15.04
N VAL A 181 -8.62 -14.82 13.87
CA VAL A 181 -8.15 -16.21 13.78
C VAL A 181 -6.75 -16.36 14.36
N ALA A 182 -5.83 -15.44 14.07
CA ALA A 182 -4.47 -15.45 14.61
C ALA A 182 -4.48 -15.43 16.15
N ARG A 183 -5.26 -14.53 16.76
CA ARG A 183 -5.43 -14.47 18.22
C ARG A 183 -5.98 -15.78 18.79
N ARG A 184 -7.02 -16.36 18.18
CA ARG A 184 -7.61 -17.64 18.61
C ARG A 184 -6.65 -18.83 18.50
N ARG A 185 -5.64 -18.74 17.64
CA ARG A 185 -4.67 -19.82 17.37
C ARG A 185 -3.32 -19.60 18.02
N GLY A 186 -3.13 -18.51 18.78
CA GLY A 186 -1.83 -18.18 19.37
C GLY A 186 -0.77 -17.77 18.35
N LEU A 187 -1.18 -17.22 17.21
CA LEU A 187 -0.32 -16.74 16.12
C LEU A 187 -0.23 -15.21 16.09
N ALA A 188 -0.67 -14.53 17.15
CA ALA A 188 -0.51 -13.09 17.28
C ALA A 188 0.93 -12.74 17.66
N THR A 189 1.36 -11.51 17.36
CA THR A 189 2.61 -10.97 17.88
C THR A 189 2.56 -10.95 19.41
N THR A 190 3.65 -11.36 20.04
CA THR A 190 3.82 -11.41 21.49
C THR A 190 5.09 -10.66 21.90
N PRO A 191 5.31 -10.38 23.19
CA PRO A 191 6.60 -9.89 23.68
C PRO A 191 7.78 -10.81 23.30
N ASP A 192 7.53 -12.11 23.13
CA ASP A 192 8.53 -13.11 22.75
C ASP A 192 8.88 -13.07 21.26
N GLY A 193 8.11 -12.34 20.45
CA GLY A 193 8.42 -12.06 19.04
C GLY A 193 7.22 -12.08 18.10
N SER A 194 7.54 -11.98 16.81
CA SER A 194 6.55 -12.01 15.73
C SER A 194 6.31 -13.44 15.23
N PRO A 195 5.13 -13.76 14.68
CA PRO A 195 4.86 -15.08 14.08
C PRO A 195 5.66 -15.35 12.79
N MET A 196 6.40 -14.36 12.27
CA MET A 196 7.20 -14.48 11.06
C MET A 196 8.70 -14.47 11.37
N LEU A 197 9.41 -15.47 10.85
CA LEU A 197 10.87 -15.57 10.96
C LEU A 197 11.47 -15.58 9.54
N SER A 198 12.43 -14.68 9.30
CA SER A 198 13.26 -14.72 8.10
C SER A 198 14.55 -15.47 8.42
N VAL A 199 14.84 -16.52 7.66
CA VAL A 199 16.08 -17.30 7.75
C VAL A 199 16.88 -17.02 6.49
N SER A 200 18.16 -16.71 6.63
CA SER A 200 19.05 -16.39 5.52
C SER A 200 20.41 -17.03 5.75
N ASN A 201 21.12 -17.34 4.66
CA ASN A 201 22.47 -17.94 4.69
C ASN A 201 22.56 -19.27 5.46
N VAL A 202 21.53 -20.12 5.32
CA VAL A 202 21.56 -21.53 5.77
C VAL A 202 22.03 -22.45 4.66
#